data_AF-A0A359EVX4-F1
#
_entry.id   AF-A0A359EVX4-F1
#
_cell.length_a   1.000
_cell.length_b   1.000
_cell.length_c   1.000
_cell.angle_alpha   90.00
_cell.angle_beta   90.00
_cell.angle_gamma   90.00
#
_symmetry.space_group_name_H-M   'P 1'
#
loop_
_entity.id
_entity.type
_entity.pdbx_description
1 polymer ?
#
loop_
_entity_poly.entity_id
_entity_poly.type
_entity_poly.pdbx_seq_one_letter_code
_entity_poly.pdbx_strand_id
1 'polypeptide(L)' 'TFIILGGTIIPFTLFLAGVKLIGPTKASLISCFEPLATILFTVFFLGTVLLPVDYAGMAFIMITVFLLSVKKNT' A
#
# COMPACT_ATOMS: atom_id res chain seq x y z
N THR A 1 2.45 -13.42 20.48
CA THR A 1 1.47 -12.34 20.78
C THR A 1 1.71 -11.06 20.00
N PHE A 2 2.92 -10.49 19.98
CA PHE A 2 3.18 -9.20 19.30
C PHE A 2 2.81 -9.20 17.80
N ILE A 3 3.16 -10.27 17.08
CA ILE A 3 2.81 -10.44 15.65
C ILE A 3 1.30 -10.57 15.45
N ILE A 4 0.59 -11.22 16.38
CA ILE A 4 -0.85 -11.46 16.28
C ILE A 4 -1.63 -10.16 16.53
N LEU A 5 -1.22 -9.38 17.54
CA LEU A 5 -1.88 -8.11 17.84
C LEU A 5 -1.47 -7.02 16.84
N GLY A 6 -0.18 -6.81 16.66
CA GLY A 6 0.36 -5.72 15.84
C GLY A 6 0.38 -6.00 14.34
N GLY A 7 0.54 -7.26 13.93
CA GLY A 7 0.66 -7.64 12.51
C GLY A 7 -0.65 -8.06 11.85
N THR A 8 -1.64 -8.53 12.61
CA THR A 8 -2.90 -9.03 12.04
C THR A 8 -4.15 -8.35 12.62
N ILE A 9 -4.40 -8.44 13.93
CA ILE A 9 -5.69 -7.98 14.49
C ILE A 9 -5.90 -6.47 14.31
N ILE A 10 -4.96 -5.65 14.79
CA ILE A 10 -5.05 -4.18 14.72
C ILE A 10 -5.14 -3.67 13.27
N PRO A 11 -4.20 -4.02 12.34
CA PRO A 11 -4.26 -3.52 10.98
C PRO A 11 -5.49 -3.99 10.22
N PHE A 12 -5.94 -5.23 10.44
CA PHE A 12 -7.14 -5.75 9.78
C PHE A 12 -8.42 -5.06 10.28
N THR A 13 -8.56 -4.83 11.58
CA THR A 13 -9.69 -4.06 12.12
C THR A 13 -9.70 -2.63 11.58
N LEU A 14 -8.53 -1.98 11.50
CA LEU A 14 -8.41 -0.63 10.96
C LEU A 14 -8.71 -0.58 9.45
N PHE A 15 -8.30 -1.61 8.71
CA PHE A 15 -8.67 -1.79 7.30
C PHE A 15 -10.18 -1.93 7.12
N LEU A 16 -10.86 -2.78 7.89
CA LEU A 16 -12.33 -2.91 7.82
C LEU A 16 -13.04 -1.60 8.20
N ALA A 17 -12.55 -0.90 9.22
CA ALA A 17 -13.09 0.40 9.60
C ALA A 17 -12.93 1.42 8.46
N GLY A 18 -11.76 1.47 7.82
CA GLY A 18 -11.51 2.31 6.64
C GLY A 18 -12.38 1.95 5.44
N VAL A 19 -12.56 0.65 5.16
CA VAL A 19 -13.47 0.14 4.12
C VAL A 19 -14.91 0.60 4.40
N LYS A 20 -15.36 0.58 5.64
CA LYS A 20 -16.71 1.02 6.03
C LYS A 20 -16.91 2.54 5.86
N LEU A 21 -15.85 3.34 6.06
CA LEU A 21 -15.90 4.80 5.95
C LEU A 21 -15.85 5.30 4.50
N ILE A 22 -14.96 4.75 3.68
CA ILE A 22 -14.64 5.27 2.33
C ILE A 22 -15.23 4.38 1.22
N GLY A 23 -15.77 3.22 1.59
CA GLY A 23 -16.31 2.21 0.68
C GLY A 23 -15.23 1.28 0.13
N PRO A 24 -15.60 0.03 -0.26
CA PRO A 24 -14.65 -1.01 -0.68
C PRO A 24 -13.88 -0.63 -1.94
N THR A 25 -14.48 0.16 -2.82
CA THR A 25 -13.84 0.63 -4.06
C THR A 25 -12.68 1.58 -3.80
N LYS A 26 -12.84 2.53 -2.87
CA LYS A 26 -11.77 3.50 -2.57
C LYS A 26 -10.72 2.86 -1.66
N ALA A 27 -11.14 2.04 -0.71
CA ALA A 27 -10.23 1.29 0.15
C ALA A 27 -9.27 0.38 -0.64
N SER A 28 -9.76 -0.34 -1.67
CA SER A 28 -8.87 -1.16 -2.52
C SER A 28 -7.77 -0.34 -3.22
N LEU A 29 -8.05 0.92 -3.54
CA LEU A 29 -7.06 1.81 -4.17
C LEU A 29 -6.01 2.26 -3.16
N ILE A 30 -6.42 2.58 -1.94
CA ILE A 30 -5.49 2.88 -0.84
C ILE A 30 -4.63 1.64 -0.51
N SER A 31 -5.18 0.43 -0.52
CA SER A 31 -4.38 -0.78 -0.32
C SER A 31 -3.31 -0.98 -1.39
N CYS A 32 -3.57 -0.53 -2.62
CA CYS A 32 -2.54 -0.53 -3.66
C CYS A 32 -1.40 0.46 -3.42
N PHE A 33 -1.55 1.44 -2.52
CA PHE A 33 -0.45 2.31 -2.07
C PHE A 33 0.45 1.65 -1.01
N GLU A 34 0.05 0.52 -0.44
CA GLU A 34 0.85 -0.25 0.52
C GLU A 34 2.28 -0.55 0.01
N PRO A 35 2.52 -1.07 -1.21
CA PRO A 35 3.87 -1.29 -1.72
C PRO A 35 4.70 -0.01 -1.82
N LEU A 36 4.09 1.15 -2.07
CA LEU A 36 4.79 2.44 -2.06
C LEU A 36 5.24 2.80 -0.64
N ALA A 37 4.34 2.66 0.34
CA ALA A 37 4.66 2.91 1.75
C ALA A 37 5.76 1.96 2.23
N THR A 38 5.71 0.68 1.86
CA THR A 38 6.77 -0.29 2.18
C THR A 38 8.12 0.18 1.68
N ILE A 39 8.25 0.60 0.42
CA ILE A 39 9.52 1.08 -0.13
C ILE A 39 10.04 2.30 0.65
N LEU A 40 9.16 3.26 0.96
CA LEU A 40 9.53 4.43 1.77
C LEU A 40 10.03 4.03 3.16
N PHE A 41 9.34 3.11 3.83
CA PHE A 41 9.77 2.58 5.12
C PHE A 41 11.08 1.78 5.01
N THR A 42 11.29 1.01 3.94
CA THR A 42 12.55 0.29 3.71
C THR A 42 13.72 1.25 3.57
N VAL A 43 13.56 2.34 2.82
CA VAL A 43 14.62 3.35 2.69
C VAL A 43 14.85 4.07 4.01
N PHE A 44 13.78 4.49 4.68
CA PHE A 44 13.87 5.29 5.89
C PHE A 44 14.39 4.51 7.10
N PHE A 45 13.91 3.28 7.29
CA PHE A 45 14.19 2.48 8.48
C PHE A 45 15.40 1.55 8.29
N LEU A 46 15.57 1.00 7.09
CA LEU A 46 16.63 0.04 6.77
C LEU A 46 17.86 0.71 6.14
N GLY A 47 17.76 1.99 5.75
CA GLY A 47 18.86 2.73 5.13
C GLY A 47 19.31 2.16 3.79
N THR A 48 18.45 1.40 3.11
CA THR A 48 18.80 0.73 1.85
C THR A 48 18.97 1.78 0.75
N VAL A 49 20.14 1.78 0.10
CA VAL A 49 20.39 2.58 -1.10
C VAL A 49 19.59 2.01 -2.26
N LEU A 50 18.60 2.77 -2.72
CA LEU A 50 17.82 2.43 -3.90
C LEU A 50 18.70 2.51 -5.14
N LEU A 51 18.74 1.44 -5.93
CA LEU A 51 19.35 1.47 -7.24
C LEU A 51 18.42 2.19 -8.23
N PRO A 52 18.95 2.68 -9.37
CA PRO A 52 18.15 3.28 -10.44
C PRO A 52 17.00 2.37 -10.92
N VAL A 53 17.21 1.05 -10.86
CA VAL A 53 16.20 0.04 -11.21
C VAL A 53 15.03 -0.01 -10.21
N ASP A 54 15.28 0.27 -8.93
CA ASP A 54 14.23 0.29 -7.90
C ASP A 54 13.28 1.47 -8.13
N TYR A 55 13.80 2.62 -8.56
CA TYR A 55 12.98 3.76 -8.96
C TYR A 55 12.12 3.45 -10.19
N ALA A 56 12.66 2.73 -11.17
CA ALA A 56 11.89 2.29 -12.34
C ALA A 56 10.78 1.30 -11.94
N GLY A 57 11.09 0.34 -11.05
CA GLY A 57 10.11 -0.57 -10.48
C GLY A 57 9.00 0.15 -9.72
N MET A 58 9.37 1.13 -8.88
CA MET A 58 8.41 1.96 -8.14
C MET A 58 7.49 2.76 -9.08
N ALA A 59 8.04 3.31 -10.17
CA ALA A 59 7.26 3.99 -11.18
C ALA A 59 6.27 3.04 -11.89
N PHE A 60 6.70 1.83 -12.26
CA PHE A 60 5.83 0.81 -12.86
C PHE A 60 4.68 0.39 -11.93
N ILE A 61 4.97 0.19 -10.64
CA ILE A 61 3.94 -0.11 -9.64
C ILE A 61 2.95 1.04 -9.56
N MET A 62 3.42 2.28 -9.38
CA MET A 62 2.57 3.48 -9.34
C MET A 62 1.68 3.62 -10.58
N ILE A 63 2.22 3.40 -11.78
CA ILE A 63 1.46 3.41 -13.04
C ILE A 63 0.35 2.35 -13.01
N THR A 64 0.66 1.14 -12.57
CA THR A 64 -0.31 0.03 -12.47
C THR A 64 -1.44 0.37 -11.50
N VAL A 65 -1.11 0.92 -10.32
CA VAL A 65 -2.09 1.36 -9.32
C VAL A 65 -2.99 2.46 -9.87
N PHE A 66 -2.41 3.44 -10.56
CA PHE A 66 -3.16 4.54 -11.16
C PHE A 66 -4.10 4.04 -12.26
N LEU A 67 -3.63 3.12 -13.11
CA LEU A 67 -4.42 2.50 -14.16
C LEU A 67 -5.61 1.71 -13.58
N LEU A 68 -5.39 0.93 -12.53
CA LEU A 68 -6.44 0.19 -11.82
C LEU A 68 -7.45 1.13 -11.14
N SER A 69 -6.97 2.26 -10.62
CA SER A 69 -7.81 3.31 -10.04
C SER A 69 -8.75 3.96 -11.06
N VAL A 70 -8.25 4.25 -12.25
CA VAL A 70 -9.04 4.89 -13.31
C VAL A 70 -10.02 3.90 -13.96
N LYS A 71 -9.67 2.61 -14.07
CA LYS A 71 -10.53 1.61 -14.71
C LYS A 71 -11.78 1.23 -13.90
N LYS A 72 -11.84 1.57 -12.60
CA LYS A 72 -12.99 1.26 -11.74
C LYS A 72 -14.09 2.33 -11.84
N ASN A 73 -14.53 2.62 -13.07
CA ASN A 73 -15.71 3.42 -13.38
C ASN A 73 -16.45 2.80 -14.58
N THR A 74 -16.92 1.57 -14.40
CA THR A 74 -18.06 0.96 -15.10
C THR A 74 -18.64 -0.09 -14.17
#